data_AF-A0A1T5FF10-F1
#
_entry.id   AF-A0A1T5FF10-F1
#
_cell.length_a   1.000
_cell.length_b   1.000
_cell.length_c   1.000
_cell.angle_alpha   90.00
_cell.angle_beta   90.00
_cell.angle_gamma   90.00
#
_symmetry.space_group_name_H-M   'P 1'
#
loop_
_entity.id
_entity.type
_entity.pdbx_description
1 polymer ?
#
loop_
_entity_poly.entity_id
_entity_poly.type
_entity_poly.pdbx_seq_one_letter_code
_entity_poly.pdbx_strand_id
1 'polypeptide(L)'
;MFFDLSIPARSIHDEWMTYYGRLSEDENGFPVAVFGRDSYCAVVRIETNRTFFSDDACFNVLIGKYTSMGYDILMEIDPNHDYMHTFQGEPSFIIRSREDFRIRRKGQIFIGNDCWIGARATIISGAKINNGAVIGAGAVVTGEIPPYAIAVGNPAKVVKYRFSQEIIDGLQRIQWWNWPEELLVSRKDDLQLPVEEFVYKYLPETVEDRIYSACPIQRMSDDDIPRFLYYIDFDQPYPLADHVISEFVKAYHKRDAELVLYCSRSSAAYDHCMKQLWECFDKYPDADSLVNVVDEPLESDVQLITQVDAYITNRTPETIRRCEIAARYGKKILSGVDRPIFV
;
A
#
# COMPACT_ATOMS: atom_id res chain seq x y z
N MET A 1 5.24 17.72 11.15
CA MET A 1 5.52 16.81 12.28
C MET A 1 6.56 15.79 11.81
N PHE A 2 7.29 15.13 12.71
CA PHE A 2 8.12 14.00 12.32
C PHE A 2 8.00 12.86 13.33
N PHE A 3 8.23 11.64 12.84
CA PHE A 3 8.27 10.42 13.63
C PHE A 3 9.60 9.72 13.38
N ASP A 4 10.37 9.51 14.44
CA ASP A 4 11.61 8.77 14.38
C ASP A 4 11.35 7.33 14.81
N LEU A 5 11.66 6.37 13.94
CA LEU A 5 11.51 4.93 14.18
C LEU A 5 12.88 4.27 14.18
N SER A 6 13.16 3.49 15.21
CA SER A 6 14.34 2.63 15.29
C SER A 6 13.89 1.24 15.71
N ILE A 7 14.01 0.28 14.80
CA ILE A 7 13.51 -1.08 14.98
C ILE A 7 14.72 -2.02 14.88
N PRO A 8 15.10 -2.70 15.98
CA PRO A 8 16.22 -3.65 15.97
C PRO A 8 16.00 -4.81 15.01
N ALA A 9 17.08 -5.36 14.46
CA ALA A 9 16.99 -6.59 13.69
C ALA A 9 16.42 -7.73 14.55
N ARG A 10 15.58 -8.59 13.94
CA ARG A 10 14.95 -9.76 14.59
C ARG A 10 14.02 -9.40 15.77
N SER A 11 13.40 -8.22 15.77
CA SER A 11 12.46 -7.82 16.84
C SER A 11 10.98 -7.96 16.48
N ILE A 12 10.65 -8.10 15.19
CA ILE A 12 9.27 -8.29 14.72
C ILE A 12 9.08 -9.78 14.42
N HIS A 13 8.40 -10.48 15.34
CA HIS A 13 8.13 -11.93 15.22
C HIS A 13 6.74 -12.22 14.64
N ASP A 14 5.76 -11.38 14.95
CA ASP A 14 4.44 -11.41 14.33
C ASP A 14 4.55 -11.12 12.82
N GLU A 15 3.53 -11.48 12.07
CA GLU A 15 3.52 -11.24 10.63
C GLU A 15 3.64 -9.74 10.30
N TRP A 16 3.01 -8.90 11.13
CA TRP A 16 2.92 -7.46 10.97
C TRP A 16 3.01 -6.74 12.32
N MET A 17 3.63 -5.57 12.32
CA MET A 17 3.67 -4.65 13.47
C MET A 17 3.34 -3.24 12.99
N THR A 18 2.35 -2.60 13.65
CA THR A 18 1.96 -1.22 13.36
C THR A 18 2.56 -0.28 14.41
N TYR A 19 3.25 0.76 13.93
CA TYR A 19 3.83 1.81 14.75
C TYR A 19 2.95 3.03 14.73
N TYR A 20 2.51 3.45 15.92
CA TYR A 20 1.64 4.59 16.12
C TYR A 20 2.41 5.83 16.53
N GLY A 21 1.98 6.99 16.04
CA GLY A 21 2.54 8.29 16.38
C GLY A 21 1.43 9.28 16.73
N ARG A 22 1.70 10.21 17.65
CA ARG A 22 0.68 11.18 18.09
C ARG A 22 0.60 12.35 17.10
N LEU A 23 -0.53 12.46 16.38
CA LEU A 23 -0.83 13.63 15.52
C LEU A 23 -1.54 14.77 16.29
N SER A 24 -2.17 14.49 17.43
CA SER A 24 -2.92 15.45 18.27
C SER A 24 -2.99 14.96 19.74
N GLU A 25 -3.92 15.49 20.56
CA GLU A 25 -4.22 15.02 21.93
C GLU A 25 -4.88 13.61 21.98
N ASP A 26 -5.11 12.96 20.83
CA ASP A 26 -5.66 11.59 20.77
C ASP A 26 -4.74 10.57 21.48
N GLU A 27 -5.30 9.88 22.47
CA GLU A 27 -4.58 8.89 23.28
C GLU A 27 -4.16 7.65 22.48
N ASN A 28 -4.91 7.29 21.43
CA ASN A 28 -4.69 6.04 20.67
C ASN A 28 -3.61 6.16 19.59
N GLY A 29 -3.27 7.38 19.16
CA GLY A 29 -2.26 7.65 18.14
C GLY A 29 -2.67 7.23 16.71
N PHE A 30 -1.98 7.79 15.72
CA PHE A 30 -2.18 7.55 14.29
C PHE A 30 -1.26 6.42 13.79
N PRO A 31 -1.73 5.48 12.94
CA PRO A 31 -0.89 4.42 12.38
C PRO A 31 0.10 4.99 11.35
N VAL A 32 1.31 5.34 11.81
CA VAL A 32 2.35 6.00 11.02
C VAL A 32 2.95 5.04 9.99
N ALA A 33 3.30 3.84 10.42
CA ALA A 33 3.96 2.85 9.57
C ALA A 33 3.62 1.41 9.98
N VAL A 34 3.56 0.53 8.99
CA VAL A 34 3.41 -0.92 9.17
C VAL A 34 4.67 -1.61 8.68
N PHE A 35 5.20 -2.52 9.48
CA PHE A 35 6.38 -3.33 9.16
C PHE A 35 6.02 -4.81 9.15
N GLY A 36 6.47 -5.51 8.11
CA GLY A 36 6.41 -6.97 8.06
C GLY A 36 7.47 -7.62 8.95
N ARG A 37 7.23 -8.88 9.28
CA ARG A 37 8.13 -9.78 10.00
C ARG A 37 9.60 -9.61 9.62
N ASP A 38 10.47 -9.56 10.63
CA ASP A 38 11.93 -9.46 10.53
C ASP A 38 12.47 -8.26 9.72
N SER A 39 11.63 -7.32 9.29
CA SER A 39 12.07 -6.02 8.79
C SER A 39 12.58 -5.15 9.92
N TYR A 40 13.60 -4.35 9.64
CA TYR A 40 14.27 -3.54 10.64
C TYR A 40 14.81 -2.25 10.06
N CYS A 41 15.04 -1.26 10.93
CA CYS A 41 15.61 0.02 10.54
C CYS A 41 16.50 0.65 11.61
N ALA A 42 17.61 1.24 11.17
CA ALA A 42 18.57 1.89 12.06
C ALA A 42 18.35 3.41 12.11
N VAL A 43 17.19 3.87 12.58
CA VAL A 43 16.71 5.27 12.52
C VAL A 43 16.20 5.64 11.12
N VAL A 44 14.88 5.62 11.00
CA VAL A 44 14.10 6.17 9.88
C VAL A 44 13.31 7.35 10.43
N ARG A 45 13.41 8.51 9.76
CA ARG A 45 12.56 9.66 10.02
C ARG A 45 11.45 9.73 8.98
N ILE A 46 10.21 9.77 9.44
CA ILE A 46 9.04 10.02 8.60
C ILE A 46 8.60 11.47 8.85
N GLU A 47 8.74 12.32 7.83
CA GLU A 47 8.39 13.74 7.90
C GLU A 47 7.08 14.02 7.15
N THR A 48 6.20 14.73 7.84
CA THR A 48 4.92 15.19 7.32
C THR A 48 4.71 16.66 7.63
N ASN A 49 3.78 17.33 6.95
CA ASN A 49 3.48 18.74 7.23
C ASN A 49 2.92 18.92 8.67
N ARG A 50 2.97 20.13 9.22
CA ARG A 50 2.48 20.46 10.58
C ARG A 50 0.96 20.68 10.64
N THR A 51 0.29 20.76 9.51
CA THR A 51 -1.15 21.08 9.39
C THR A 51 -2.07 19.85 9.36
N PHE A 52 -1.57 18.67 9.75
CA PHE A 52 -2.40 17.47 9.85
C PHE A 52 -3.36 17.57 11.03
N PHE A 53 -4.65 17.64 10.71
CA PHE A 53 -5.73 17.28 11.64
C PHE A 53 -5.97 15.78 11.53
N SER A 54 -6.45 15.13 12.59
CA SER A 54 -6.77 13.69 12.63
C SER A 54 -7.59 13.24 11.42
N ASP A 55 -8.53 14.09 10.99
CA ASP A 55 -9.52 13.78 9.95
C ASP A 55 -8.95 13.98 8.52
N ASP A 56 -7.77 14.60 8.40
CA ASP A 56 -7.11 14.91 7.13
C ASP A 56 -5.88 14.03 6.85
N ALA A 57 -5.66 13.01 7.67
CA ALA A 57 -4.50 12.14 7.56
C ALA A 57 -4.52 11.28 6.28
N CYS A 58 -3.87 11.79 5.23
CA CYS A 58 -3.79 11.22 3.90
C CYS A 58 -2.42 10.63 3.58
N PHE A 59 -1.82 9.85 4.49
CA PHE A 59 -0.60 9.13 4.18
C PHE A 59 -0.54 7.77 4.85
N ASN A 60 0.14 6.78 4.27
CA ASN A 60 0.55 5.55 4.96
C ASN A 60 1.95 5.11 4.51
N VAL A 61 2.69 4.49 5.42
CA VAL A 61 3.99 3.88 5.11
C VAL A 61 3.88 2.39 5.33
N LEU A 62 4.00 1.62 4.25
CA LEU A 62 3.87 0.16 4.25
C LEU A 62 5.21 -0.47 3.90
N ILE A 63 5.76 -1.28 4.79
CA ILE A 63 7.02 -2.00 4.60
C ILE A 63 6.76 -3.50 4.69
N GLY A 64 7.13 -4.23 3.64
CA GLY A 64 7.05 -5.69 3.58
C GLY A 64 7.97 -6.38 4.59
N LYS A 65 8.02 -7.71 4.52
CA LYS A 65 8.79 -8.60 5.40
C LYS A 65 10.26 -8.66 4.96
N TYR A 66 11.16 -8.96 5.91
CA TYR A 66 12.59 -9.19 5.68
C TYR A 66 13.35 -8.02 5.03
N THR A 67 12.84 -6.81 5.14
CA THR A 67 13.44 -5.60 4.55
C THR A 67 14.44 -4.97 5.49
N SER A 68 15.63 -4.71 4.96
CA SER A 68 16.77 -4.14 5.67
C SER A 68 16.92 -2.65 5.37
N MET A 69 16.83 -1.80 6.39
CA MET A 69 16.99 -0.36 6.23
C MET A 69 18.17 0.18 7.02
N GLY A 70 19.06 0.89 6.32
CA GLY A 70 20.22 1.57 6.88
C GLY A 70 19.84 2.72 7.80
N TYR A 71 20.85 3.52 8.18
CA TYR A 71 20.66 4.62 9.10
C TYR A 71 20.33 5.94 8.44
N ASP A 72 19.66 6.82 9.18
CA ASP A 72 19.25 8.18 8.78
C ASP A 72 18.45 8.24 7.47
N ILE A 73 17.56 7.28 7.24
CA ILE A 73 16.65 7.32 6.07
C ILE A 73 15.56 8.35 6.31
N LEU A 74 15.29 9.19 5.32
CA LEU A 74 14.21 10.18 5.33
C LEU A 74 13.06 9.70 4.45
N MET A 75 11.86 9.65 4.99
CA MET A 75 10.61 9.41 4.25
C MET A 75 9.76 10.68 4.30
N GLU A 76 9.63 11.37 3.18
CA GLU A 76 8.86 12.61 3.06
C GLU A 76 7.49 12.31 2.46
N ILE A 77 6.43 12.36 3.27
CA ILE A 77 5.09 11.83 2.93
C ILE A 77 4.07 12.89 2.49
N ASP A 78 4.40 14.18 2.56
CA ASP A 78 3.53 15.26 2.09
C ASP A 78 4.35 16.47 1.60
N PRO A 79 4.43 16.73 0.28
CA PRO A 79 5.03 17.95 -0.23
C PRO A 79 4.14 19.14 0.15
N ASN A 80 4.65 19.99 1.02
CA ASN A 80 3.90 21.03 1.73
C ASN A 80 3.63 22.32 0.92
N HIS A 81 4.08 22.41 -0.34
CA HIS A 81 3.97 23.64 -1.12
C HIS A 81 3.55 23.41 -2.58
N ASP A 82 2.55 24.18 -3.01
CA ASP A 82 2.15 24.26 -4.41
C ASP A 82 3.13 25.17 -5.16
N TYR A 83 4.10 24.55 -5.82
CA TYR A 83 5.10 25.26 -6.60
C TYR A 83 4.61 25.74 -7.97
N MET A 84 3.36 25.46 -8.32
CA MET A 84 2.74 25.90 -9.57
C MET A 84 1.98 27.25 -9.44
N HIS A 85 1.88 27.80 -8.23
CA HIS A 85 1.24 29.09 -7.97
C HIS A 85 2.24 30.23 -7.77
N THR A 86 1.73 31.47 -7.80
CA THR A 86 2.50 32.72 -7.74
C THR A 86 3.35 32.89 -6.48
N PHE A 87 3.02 32.19 -5.40
CA PHE A 87 3.81 32.14 -4.18
C PHE A 87 3.64 30.78 -3.51
N GLN A 88 4.74 30.25 -2.98
CA GLN A 88 4.79 28.95 -2.31
C GLN A 88 4.60 29.07 -0.79
N GLY A 89 4.96 30.22 -0.19
CA GLY A 89 4.97 30.38 1.26
C GLY A 89 3.58 30.54 1.90
N GLU A 90 3.61 30.82 3.21
CA GLU A 90 2.44 31.13 4.05
C GLU A 90 2.48 32.62 4.47
N PRO A 91 2.24 33.60 3.57
CA PRO A 91 2.21 35.00 3.98
C PRO A 91 1.05 35.23 4.95
N SER A 92 1.34 35.86 6.09
CA SER A 92 0.38 36.05 7.19
C SER A 92 -0.89 36.83 6.81
N PHE A 93 -0.87 37.54 5.67
CA PHE A 93 -2.01 38.30 5.15
C PHE A 93 -2.88 37.50 4.16
N ILE A 94 -2.48 36.28 3.81
CA ILE A 94 -3.26 35.39 2.94
C ILE A 94 -3.93 34.34 3.83
N ILE A 95 -5.24 34.48 4.00
CA ILE A 95 -6.06 33.50 4.72
C ILE A 95 -6.53 32.46 3.68
N ARG A 96 -5.91 31.28 3.69
CA ARG A 96 -6.36 30.14 2.87
C ARG A 96 -7.41 29.34 3.65
N SER A 97 -8.49 28.94 2.98
CA SER A 97 -9.40 27.93 3.50
C SER A 97 -8.76 26.53 3.37
N ARG A 98 -9.19 25.55 4.18
CA ARG A 98 -8.70 24.16 4.08
C ARG A 98 -8.94 23.55 2.70
N GLU A 99 -9.98 24.00 1.99
CA GLU A 99 -10.36 23.53 0.66
C GLU A 99 -9.46 24.08 -0.46
N ASP A 100 -8.63 25.10 -0.18
CA ASP A 100 -7.79 25.76 -1.19
C ASP A 100 -6.49 24.98 -1.51
N PHE A 101 -6.18 23.92 -0.76
CA PHE A 101 -5.02 23.06 -1.03
C PHE A 101 -5.34 22.02 -2.12
N ARG A 102 -5.39 22.47 -3.37
CA ARG A 102 -5.57 21.63 -4.57
C ARG A 102 -4.27 20.98 -5.05
N ILE A 103 -3.38 20.60 -4.14
CA ILE A 103 -2.14 19.91 -4.51
C ILE A 103 -2.47 18.44 -4.71
N ARG A 104 -2.04 17.86 -5.84
CA ARG A 104 -2.05 16.40 -5.98
C ARG A 104 -1.14 15.82 -4.91
N ARG A 105 -1.73 15.19 -3.90
CA ARG A 105 -0.99 14.52 -2.84
C ARG A 105 -0.86 13.07 -3.20
N LYS A 106 0.37 12.61 -3.34
CA LYS A 106 0.64 11.19 -3.15
C LYS A 106 0.87 10.99 -1.67
N GLY A 107 0.20 10.03 -1.07
CA GLY A 107 0.24 9.82 0.38
C GLY A 107 0.97 8.55 0.80
N GLN A 108 1.16 7.63 -0.13
CA GLN A 108 1.69 6.32 0.20
C GLN A 108 3.18 6.21 -0.09
N ILE A 109 3.92 5.67 0.87
CA ILE A 109 5.22 5.07 0.61
C ILE A 109 5.05 3.56 0.78
N PHE A 110 5.39 2.82 -0.27
CA PHE A 110 5.33 1.37 -0.29
C PHE A 110 6.73 0.80 -0.49
N ILE A 111 7.14 -0.10 0.39
CA ILE A 111 8.38 -0.88 0.28
C ILE A 111 7.98 -2.36 0.37
N GLY A 112 8.38 -3.14 -0.61
CA GLY A 112 8.09 -4.57 -0.69
C GLY A 112 8.92 -5.40 0.29
N ASN A 113 8.92 -6.71 0.04
CA ASN A 113 9.65 -7.70 0.82
C ASN A 113 11.12 -7.79 0.37
N ASP A 114 12.02 -8.24 1.24
CA ASP A 114 13.46 -8.45 0.95
C ASP A 114 14.16 -7.22 0.31
N CYS A 115 13.71 -6.01 0.63
CA CYS A 115 14.35 -4.80 0.09
C CYS A 115 15.58 -4.44 0.92
N TRP A 116 16.57 -3.82 0.28
CA TRP A 116 17.69 -3.20 0.98
C TRP A 116 17.74 -1.70 0.69
N ILE A 117 17.50 -0.90 1.72
CA ILE A 117 17.55 0.57 1.64
C ILE A 117 18.86 1.06 2.26
N GLY A 118 19.73 1.61 1.43
CA GLY A 118 21.01 2.17 1.84
C GLY A 118 20.85 3.35 2.79
N ALA A 119 21.87 3.57 3.63
CA ALA A 119 21.87 4.68 4.59
C ALA A 119 21.67 6.03 3.91
N ARG A 120 20.97 6.94 4.58
CA ARG A 120 20.70 8.31 4.12
C ARG A 120 19.95 8.40 2.80
N ALA A 121 19.25 7.34 2.38
CA ALA A 121 18.32 7.44 1.27
C ALA A 121 17.14 8.35 1.65
N THR A 122 16.62 9.08 0.67
CA THR A 122 15.39 9.86 0.78
C THR A 122 14.31 9.20 -0.07
N ILE A 123 13.15 8.94 0.52
CA ILE A 123 12.02 8.31 -0.14
C ILE A 123 10.88 9.33 -0.15
N ILE A 124 10.52 9.80 -1.35
CA ILE A 124 9.50 10.83 -1.55
C ILE A 124 8.12 10.17 -1.65
N SER A 125 7.10 10.91 -1.23
CA SER A 125 5.73 10.43 -1.23
C SER A 125 5.27 9.93 -2.59
N GLY A 126 4.55 8.80 -2.57
CA GLY A 126 4.16 8.06 -3.77
C GLY A 126 5.23 7.12 -4.31
N ALA A 127 6.40 7.02 -3.67
CA ALA A 127 7.42 6.05 -4.05
C ALA A 127 6.95 4.62 -3.76
N LYS A 128 7.27 3.73 -4.70
CA LYS A 128 6.98 2.29 -4.61
C LYS A 128 8.25 1.51 -4.89
N ILE A 129 8.82 0.89 -3.87
CA ILE A 129 10.04 0.09 -3.97
C ILE A 129 9.61 -1.37 -3.93
N ASN A 130 9.65 -2.06 -5.07
CA ASN A 130 9.10 -3.42 -5.15
C ASN A 130 10.07 -4.48 -4.58
N ASN A 131 9.52 -5.67 -4.36
CA ASN A 131 10.19 -6.85 -3.78
C ASN A 131 11.64 -7.04 -4.25
N GLY A 132 12.57 -7.20 -3.32
CA GLY A 132 13.96 -7.49 -3.60
C GLY A 132 14.79 -6.32 -4.10
N ALA A 133 14.23 -5.13 -4.26
CA ALA A 133 14.95 -3.97 -4.78
C ALA A 133 16.04 -3.48 -3.81
N VAL A 134 17.09 -2.89 -4.37
CA VAL A 134 18.21 -2.29 -3.63
C VAL A 134 18.30 -0.81 -3.96
N ILE A 135 18.25 0.02 -2.93
CA ILE A 135 18.41 1.47 -3.04
C ILE A 135 19.80 1.83 -2.50
N GLY A 136 20.62 2.45 -3.33
CA GLY A 136 21.95 2.91 -2.93
C GLY A 136 21.89 3.95 -1.80
N ALA A 137 22.96 4.01 -1.00
CA ALA A 137 23.09 5.04 0.03
C ALA A 137 23.02 6.45 -0.58
N GLY A 138 22.32 7.37 0.09
CA GLY A 138 22.13 8.75 -0.38
C GLY A 138 21.22 8.91 -1.60
N ALA A 139 20.57 7.85 -2.09
CA ALA A 139 19.69 7.93 -3.26
C ALA A 139 18.36 8.63 -2.92
N VAL A 140 17.77 9.33 -3.90
CA VAL A 140 16.47 10.00 -3.75
C VAL A 140 15.43 9.31 -4.63
N VAL A 141 14.54 8.53 -4.03
CA VAL A 141 13.52 7.76 -4.72
C VAL A 141 12.26 8.61 -4.89
N THR A 142 11.93 8.95 -6.14
CA THR A 142 10.81 9.84 -6.50
C THR A 142 9.66 9.11 -7.20
N GLY A 143 9.68 7.77 -7.27
CA GLY A 143 8.73 6.99 -8.04
C GLY A 143 8.90 5.48 -7.82
N GLU A 144 8.48 4.69 -8.82
CA GLU A 144 8.52 3.23 -8.73
C GLU A 144 9.90 2.66 -9.07
N ILE A 145 10.38 1.74 -8.23
CA ILE A 145 11.57 0.90 -8.45
C ILE A 145 11.11 -0.54 -8.68
N PRO A 146 11.42 -1.17 -9.83
CA PRO A 146 10.97 -2.53 -10.15
C PRO A 146 11.51 -3.61 -9.21
N PRO A 147 10.87 -4.80 -9.17
CA PRO A 147 11.37 -5.91 -8.37
C PRO A 147 12.83 -6.26 -8.71
N TYR A 148 13.63 -6.52 -7.67
CA TYR A 148 15.05 -6.88 -7.77
C TYR A 148 15.95 -5.89 -8.53
N ALA A 149 15.45 -4.67 -8.82
CA ALA A 149 16.24 -3.61 -9.42
C ALA A 149 17.21 -3.01 -8.40
N ILE A 150 18.37 -2.57 -8.88
CA ILE A 150 19.34 -1.79 -8.10
C ILE A 150 19.27 -0.35 -8.61
N ALA A 151 18.89 0.58 -7.75
CA ALA A 151 18.71 1.98 -8.08
C ALA A 151 19.59 2.89 -7.22
N VAL A 152 20.24 3.87 -7.84
CA VAL A 152 21.16 4.81 -7.17
C VAL A 152 21.00 6.23 -7.72
N GLY A 153 21.49 7.23 -6.97
CA GLY A 153 21.56 8.62 -7.41
C GLY A 153 20.38 9.50 -6.96
N ASN A 154 20.40 10.77 -7.36
CA ASN A 154 19.37 11.75 -7.10
C ASN A 154 19.04 12.50 -8.42
N PRO A 155 17.87 12.24 -9.05
CA PRO A 155 16.89 11.22 -8.68
C PRO A 155 17.44 9.79 -8.87
N ALA A 156 16.95 8.84 -8.08
CA ALA A 156 17.35 7.44 -8.17
C ALA A 156 16.98 6.86 -9.54
N LYS A 157 17.93 6.20 -10.19
CA LYS A 157 17.75 5.50 -11.47
C LYS A 157 18.21 4.06 -11.34
N VAL A 158 17.47 3.16 -11.98
CA VAL A 158 17.86 1.74 -12.09
C VAL A 158 19.16 1.66 -12.89
N VAL A 159 20.20 1.08 -12.30
CA VAL A 159 21.51 0.89 -12.94
C VAL A 159 21.74 -0.54 -13.40
N LYS A 160 21.10 -1.51 -12.74
CA LYS A 160 21.07 -2.93 -13.12
C LYS A 160 20.00 -3.68 -12.32
N TYR A 161 19.79 -4.94 -12.65
CA TYR A 161 19.02 -5.88 -11.83
C TYR A 161 19.96 -6.79 -11.04
N ARG A 162 19.49 -7.31 -9.90
CA ARG A 162 20.24 -8.30 -9.09
C ARG A 162 20.47 -9.59 -9.88
N PHE A 163 19.48 -10.00 -10.68
CA PHE A 163 19.43 -11.30 -11.36
C PHE A 163 18.88 -11.17 -12.79
N SER A 164 18.85 -12.27 -13.55
CA SER A 164 18.18 -12.34 -14.85
C SER A 164 16.65 -12.25 -14.69
N GLN A 165 15.95 -11.89 -15.76
CA GLN A 165 14.49 -11.78 -15.74
C GLN A 165 13.81 -13.11 -15.35
N GLU A 166 14.30 -14.24 -15.87
CA GLU A 166 13.78 -15.58 -15.53
C GLU A 166 13.85 -15.88 -14.03
N ILE A 167 14.98 -15.53 -13.39
CA ILE A 167 15.16 -15.72 -11.95
C ILE A 167 14.26 -14.77 -11.15
N ILE A 168 14.10 -13.53 -11.61
CA ILE A 168 13.19 -12.56 -11.00
C ILE A 168 11.76 -13.07 -11.03
N ASP A 169 11.30 -13.53 -12.19
CA ASP A 169 9.95 -14.06 -12.37
C ASP A 169 9.72 -15.30 -11.49
N GLY A 170 10.74 -16.18 -11.42
CA GLY A 170 10.72 -17.35 -10.54
C GLY A 170 10.55 -16.97 -9.07
N LEU A 171 11.32 -16.00 -8.58
CA LEU A 171 11.20 -15.51 -7.20
C LEU A 171 9.85 -14.83 -6.91
N GLN A 172 9.32 -14.04 -7.86
CA GLN A 172 8.00 -13.42 -7.73
C GLN A 172 6.85 -14.44 -7.72
N ARG A 173 7.04 -15.62 -8.32
CA ARG A 173 6.13 -16.76 -8.22
C ARG A 173 6.29 -17.52 -6.90
N ILE A 174 7.53 -17.77 -6.48
CA ILE A 174 7.84 -18.51 -5.25
C ILE A 174 7.38 -17.78 -3.99
N GLN A 175 7.60 -16.46 -3.93
CA GLN A 175 7.26 -15.60 -2.79
C GLN A 175 7.60 -16.23 -1.43
N TRP A 176 8.86 -16.61 -1.25
CA TRP A 176 9.30 -17.33 -0.05
C TRP A 176 8.98 -16.58 1.24
N TRP A 177 8.92 -15.24 1.21
CA TRP A 177 8.52 -14.38 2.33
C TRP A 177 7.07 -14.60 2.81
N ASN A 178 6.23 -15.25 2.02
CA ASN A 178 4.86 -15.62 2.37
C ASN A 178 4.73 -17.10 2.78
N TRP A 179 5.82 -17.86 2.84
CA TRP A 179 5.77 -19.23 3.35
C TRP A 179 5.44 -19.26 4.85
N PRO A 180 4.71 -20.29 5.33
CA PRO A 180 4.51 -20.51 6.76
C PRO A 180 5.85 -20.60 7.49
N GLU A 181 5.89 -20.15 8.75
CA GLU A 181 7.11 -20.13 9.55
C GLU A 181 7.76 -21.51 9.66
N GLU A 182 6.97 -22.56 9.85
CA GLU A 182 7.47 -23.93 9.96
C GLU A 182 8.17 -24.37 8.66
N LEU A 183 7.65 -23.90 7.51
CA LEU A 183 8.23 -24.16 6.21
C LEU A 183 9.54 -23.40 6.02
N LEU A 184 9.59 -22.12 6.42
CA LEU A 184 10.82 -21.32 6.42
C LEU A 184 11.92 -21.95 7.27
N VAL A 185 11.58 -22.40 8.48
CA VAL A 185 12.54 -23.03 9.41
C VAL A 185 13.07 -24.34 8.85
N SER A 186 12.20 -25.17 8.27
CA SER A 186 12.61 -26.46 7.68
C SER A 186 13.43 -26.31 6.39
N ARG A 187 13.30 -25.19 5.67
CA ARG A 187 14.00 -24.89 4.41
C ARG A 187 15.09 -23.83 4.55
N LYS A 188 15.47 -23.44 5.77
CA LYS A 188 16.39 -22.31 6.01
C LYS A 188 17.76 -22.46 5.34
N ASP A 189 18.24 -23.69 5.19
CA ASP A 189 19.53 -23.97 4.54
C ASP A 189 19.41 -23.78 3.02
N ASP A 190 18.23 -24.07 2.46
CA ASP A 190 17.95 -23.86 1.04
C ASP A 190 17.86 -22.37 0.68
N LEU A 191 17.42 -21.50 1.61
CA LEU A 191 17.45 -20.04 1.43
C LEU A 191 18.88 -19.47 1.30
N GLN A 192 19.92 -20.26 1.59
CA GLN A 192 21.33 -19.88 1.43
C GLN A 192 21.96 -20.39 0.13
N LEU A 193 21.22 -21.15 -0.69
CA LEU A 193 21.70 -21.63 -1.98
C LEU A 193 21.98 -20.47 -2.94
N PRO A 194 22.82 -20.69 -3.98
CA PRO A 194 22.82 -19.82 -5.15
C PRO A 194 21.39 -19.61 -5.67
N VAL A 195 21.06 -18.37 -6.03
CA VAL A 195 19.66 -17.99 -6.31
C VAL A 195 19.05 -18.81 -7.45
N GLU A 196 19.86 -19.18 -8.44
CA GLU A 196 19.43 -20.03 -9.56
C GLU A 196 19.04 -21.42 -9.06
N GLU A 197 19.86 -22.04 -8.21
CA GLU A 197 19.57 -23.35 -7.63
C GLU A 197 18.31 -23.32 -6.76
N PHE A 198 18.14 -22.27 -5.95
CA PHE A 198 16.93 -22.06 -5.16
C PHE A 198 15.69 -21.96 -6.05
N VAL A 199 15.74 -21.14 -7.10
CA VAL A 199 14.61 -20.96 -8.01
C VAL A 199 14.28 -22.26 -8.74
N TYR A 200 15.26 -22.96 -9.32
CA TYR A 200 15.00 -24.21 -10.03
C TYR A 200 14.44 -25.30 -9.11
N LYS A 201 14.82 -25.30 -7.83
CA LYS A 201 14.31 -26.24 -6.84
C LYS A 201 12.84 -26.00 -6.50
N TYR A 202 12.42 -24.75 -6.31
CA TYR A 202 11.09 -24.43 -5.78
C TYR A 202 10.08 -23.91 -6.79
N LEU A 203 10.52 -23.44 -7.96
CA LEU A 203 9.61 -23.02 -9.02
C LEU A 203 8.60 -24.12 -9.41
N PRO A 204 8.98 -25.42 -9.50
CA PRO A 204 8.02 -26.50 -9.77
C PRO A 204 6.97 -26.72 -8.67
N GLU A 205 7.25 -26.30 -7.42
CA GLU A 205 6.30 -26.37 -6.31
C GLU A 205 5.33 -25.17 -6.28
N THR A 206 5.62 -24.12 -7.06
CA THR A 206 4.67 -23.02 -7.21
C THR A 206 3.45 -23.58 -7.90
N VAL A 207 2.35 -23.63 -7.16
CA VAL A 207 1.07 -24.05 -7.72
C VAL A 207 0.74 -23.02 -8.81
N GLU A 208 0.77 -23.42 -10.09
CA GLU A 208 0.08 -22.67 -11.12
C GLU A 208 -1.32 -22.39 -10.60
N ASP A 209 -1.70 -21.11 -10.60
CA ASP A 209 -2.96 -20.57 -10.10
C ASP A 209 -3.95 -21.70 -9.93
N ARG A 210 -4.18 -22.16 -8.68
CA ARG A 210 -5.37 -22.99 -8.44
C ARG A 210 -6.46 -22.21 -9.15
N ILE A 211 -7.16 -22.86 -10.08
CA ILE A 211 -8.40 -22.31 -10.59
C ILE A 211 -9.27 -22.27 -9.34
N TYR A 212 -9.15 -21.20 -8.56
CA TYR A 212 -10.08 -20.87 -7.53
C TYR A 212 -11.38 -20.85 -8.30
N SER A 213 -12.33 -21.69 -7.93
CA SER A 213 -13.69 -21.49 -8.42
C SER A 213 -13.99 -20.04 -8.11
N ALA A 214 -14.08 -19.21 -9.16
CA ALA A 214 -14.38 -17.81 -8.97
C ALA A 214 -15.62 -17.77 -8.10
N CYS A 215 -15.60 -16.99 -7.02
CA CYS A 215 -16.84 -16.48 -6.49
C CYS A 215 -17.10 -15.28 -7.40
N PRO A 216 -17.86 -15.44 -8.51
CA PRO A 216 -17.97 -14.36 -9.48
C PRO A 216 -18.57 -13.16 -8.75
N ILE A 217 -17.89 -12.03 -8.82
CA ILE A 217 -18.52 -10.78 -8.42
C ILE A 217 -19.69 -10.64 -9.37
N GLN A 218 -20.91 -10.76 -8.86
CA GLN A 218 -22.10 -10.63 -9.69
C GLN A 218 -22.04 -9.27 -10.37
N ARG A 219 -21.99 -9.28 -11.70
CA ARG A 219 -21.96 -8.04 -12.48
C ARG A 219 -23.27 -7.31 -12.27
N MET A 220 -23.18 -6.04 -11.91
CA MET A 220 -24.34 -5.15 -11.77
C MET A 220 -24.68 -4.42 -13.08
N SER A 221 -23.79 -4.47 -14.08
CA SER A 221 -23.99 -3.98 -15.45
C SER A 221 -23.40 -4.95 -16.47
N ASP A 222 -24.02 -5.02 -17.66
CA ASP A 222 -23.48 -5.73 -18.83
C ASP A 222 -22.44 -4.87 -19.59
N ASP A 223 -22.35 -3.58 -19.26
CA ASP A 223 -21.39 -2.66 -19.86
C ASP A 223 -19.95 -2.97 -19.43
N ASP A 224 -19.00 -2.80 -20.35
CA ASP A 224 -17.57 -2.95 -20.09
C ASP A 224 -17.01 -1.67 -19.45
N ILE A 225 -17.32 -1.47 -18.17
CA ILE A 225 -16.89 -0.31 -17.36
C ILE A 225 -15.77 -0.70 -16.39
N PRO A 226 -14.83 0.22 -16.06
CA PRO A 226 -13.76 -0.04 -15.11
C PRO A 226 -14.29 -0.42 -13.72
N ARG A 227 -13.66 -1.42 -13.10
CA ARG A 227 -14.00 -1.92 -11.77
C ARG A 227 -12.86 -1.67 -10.79
N PHE A 228 -13.18 -1.05 -9.67
CA PHE A 228 -12.24 -0.72 -8.60
C PHE A 228 -12.58 -1.52 -7.35
N LEU A 229 -11.64 -2.32 -6.83
CA LEU A 229 -11.82 -3.08 -5.60
C LEU A 229 -11.27 -2.32 -4.40
N TYR A 230 -12.07 -2.21 -3.35
CA TYR A 230 -11.66 -1.72 -2.03
C TYR A 230 -12.12 -2.66 -0.93
N TYR A 231 -11.23 -2.94 0.02
CA TYR A 231 -11.54 -3.74 1.21
C TYR A 231 -11.91 -2.78 2.34
N ILE A 232 -13.16 -2.86 2.80
CA ILE A 232 -13.69 -1.97 3.83
C ILE A 232 -12.88 -2.13 5.12
N ASP A 233 -12.52 -1.00 5.73
CA ASP A 233 -11.65 -0.89 6.90
C ASP A 233 -12.27 -0.08 8.04
N PHE A 234 -13.60 0.02 8.08
CA PHE A 234 -14.35 0.77 9.11
C PHE A 234 -14.05 0.34 10.56
N ASP A 235 -13.61 -0.90 10.75
CA ASP A 235 -13.18 -1.47 12.02
C ASP A 235 -11.75 -1.09 12.44
N GLN A 236 -11.04 -0.36 11.58
CA GLN A 236 -9.64 0.02 11.77
C GLN A 236 -9.52 1.48 12.24
N PRO A 237 -8.46 1.84 12.98
CA PRO A 237 -8.21 3.22 13.33
C PRO A 237 -7.90 4.04 12.07
N TYR A 238 -8.54 5.21 11.94
CA TYR A 238 -8.41 6.12 10.79
C TYR A 238 -8.81 5.46 9.46
N PRO A 239 -10.05 4.94 9.34
CA PRO A 239 -10.50 4.19 8.17
C PRO A 239 -10.51 5.07 6.92
N LEU A 240 -10.21 4.47 5.76
CA LEU A 240 -10.24 5.17 4.47
C LEU A 240 -11.54 4.92 3.68
N ALA A 241 -12.40 4.00 4.12
CA ALA A 241 -13.63 3.64 3.42
C ALA A 241 -14.51 4.85 3.06
N ASP A 242 -14.81 5.75 4.01
CA ASP A 242 -15.60 6.96 3.74
C ASP A 242 -14.92 7.88 2.72
N HIS A 243 -13.60 8.04 2.82
CA HIS A 243 -12.82 8.86 1.89
C HIS A 243 -12.85 8.28 0.47
N VAL A 244 -12.62 6.97 0.33
CA VAL A 244 -12.64 6.26 -0.96
C VAL A 244 -14.00 6.35 -1.61
N ILE A 245 -15.08 6.12 -0.86
CA ILE A 245 -16.46 6.24 -1.35
C ILE A 245 -16.74 7.69 -1.79
N SER A 246 -16.35 8.68 -0.98
CA SER A 246 -16.52 10.10 -1.32
C SER A 246 -15.80 10.48 -2.62
N GLU A 247 -14.54 10.09 -2.78
CA GLU A 247 -13.77 10.37 -4.00
C GLU A 247 -14.35 9.62 -5.21
N PHE A 248 -14.86 8.41 -5.03
CA PHE A 248 -15.47 7.63 -6.10
C PHE A 248 -16.75 8.30 -6.60
N VAL A 249 -17.64 8.68 -5.68
CA VAL A 249 -18.90 9.37 -6.02
C VAL A 249 -18.63 10.69 -6.74
N LYS A 250 -17.63 11.46 -6.29
CA LYS A 250 -17.23 12.71 -6.97
C LYS A 250 -16.69 12.46 -8.38
N ALA A 251 -15.89 11.41 -8.57
CA ALA A 251 -15.27 11.08 -9.85
C ALA A 251 -16.27 10.45 -10.85
N TYR A 252 -17.15 9.56 -10.38
CA TYR A 252 -17.98 8.67 -11.19
C TYR A 252 -19.45 8.70 -10.77
N HIS A 253 -20.18 9.73 -11.21
CA HIS A 253 -21.58 9.96 -10.85
C HIS A 253 -22.56 9.58 -11.99
N LYS A 254 -22.10 8.89 -13.03
CA LYS A 254 -22.89 8.53 -14.24
C LYS A 254 -22.78 7.04 -14.59
N ARG A 255 -22.52 6.18 -13.60
CA ARG A 255 -22.30 4.73 -13.77
C ARG A 255 -21.22 4.36 -14.80
N ASP A 256 -20.24 5.23 -14.98
CA ASP A 256 -19.10 5.06 -15.87
C ASP A 256 -17.95 4.23 -15.25
N ALA A 257 -18.12 3.80 -14.01
CA ALA A 257 -17.27 2.82 -13.31
C ALA A 257 -18.07 2.09 -12.21
N GLU A 258 -17.56 0.95 -11.75
CA GLU A 258 -18.07 0.18 -10.61
C GLU A 258 -17.07 0.22 -9.44
N LEU A 259 -17.53 0.57 -8.25
CA LEU A 259 -16.79 0.38 -7.00
C LEU A 259 -17.23 -0.91 -6.33
N VAL A 260 -16.35 -1.91 -6.30
CA VAL A 260 -16.55 -3.16 -5.57
C VAL A 260 -16.01 -2.99 -4.16
N LEU A 261 -16.90 -3.03 -3.17
CA LEU A 261 -16.59 -2.95 -1.76
C LEU A 261 -16.65 -4.35 -1.14
N TYR A 262 -15.57 -4.80 -0.52
CA TYR A 262 -15.52 -6.10 0.14
C TYR A 262 -15.56 -5.98 1.67
N CYS A 263 -16.43 -6.75 2.32
CA CYS A 263 -16.44 -6.97 3.77
C CYS A 263 -16.97 -8.37 4.09
N SER A 264 -16.12 -9.28 4.59
CA SER A 264 -16.53 -10.66 4.86
C SER A 264 -17.67 -10.74 5.90
N ARG A 265 -18.77 -11.45 5.57
CA ARG A 265 -19.85 -11.78 6.52
C ARG A 265 -19.38 -12.56 7.74
N SER A 266 -18.23 -13.25 7.66
CA SER A 266 -17.65 -13.97 8.80
C SER A 266 -16.86 -13.08 9.76
N SER A 267 -16.64 -11.81 9.41
CA SER A 267 -15.93 -10.86 10.28
C SER A 267 -16.79 -10.51 11.49
N ALA A 268 -16.17 -10.48 12.67
CA ALA A 268 -16.82 -10.00 13.89
C ALA A 268 -17.24 -8.52 13.80
N ALA A 269 -16.65 -7.75 12.89
CA ALA A 269 -16.96 -6.35 12.67
C ALA A 269 -18.00 -6.11 11.54
N TYR A 270 -18.54 -7.17 10.91
CA TYR A 270 -19.39 -7.04 9.72
C TYR A 270 -20.58 -6.09 9.92
N ASP A 271 -21.37 -6.28 10.98
CA ASP A 271 -22.54 -5.45 11.26
C ASP A 271 -22.17 -3.97 11.49
N HIS A 272 -21.03 -3.73 12.14
CA HIS A 272 -20.52 -2.38 12.35
C HIS A 272 -20.13 -1.73 11.02
N CYS A 273 -19.36 -2.44 10.19
CA CYS A 273 -18.94 -1.98 8.87
C CYS A 273 -20.14 -1.71 7.96
N MET A 274 -21.16 -2.58 7.95
CA MET A 274 -22.36 -2.38 7.14
C MET A 274 -23.16 -1.17 7.61
N LYS A 275 -23.32 -0.97 8.92
CA LYS A 275 -23.97 0.22 9.47
C LYS A 275 -23.28 1.50 9.01
N GLN A 276 -21.95 1.59 9.16
CA GLN A 276 -21.18 2.76 8.74
C GLN A 276 -21.21 2.96 7.23
N LEU A 277 -21.26 1.88 6.45
CA LEU A 277 -21.39 1.96 5.00
C LEU A 277 -22.71 2.63 4.58
N TRP A 278 -23.83 2.25 5.20
CA TRP A 278 -25.12 2.90 4.95
C TRP A 278 -25.11 4.38 5.35
N GLU A 279 -24.53 4.72 6.50
CA GLU A 279 -24.35 6.13 6.92
C GLU A 279 -23.50 6.94 5.91
N CYS A 280 -22.55 6.29 5.22
CA CYS A 280 -21.78 6.93 4.16
C CYS A 280 -22.61 7.16 2.89
N PHE A 281 -23.45 6.19 2.49
CA PHE A 281 -24.33 6.33 1.33
C PHE A 281 -25.41 7.40 1.53
N ASP A 282 -25.93 7.55 2.75
CA ASP A 282 -26.92 8.59 3.10
C ASP A 282 -26.41 10.02 2.86
N LYS A 283 -25.09 10.23 2.79
CA LYS A 283 -24.48 11.53 2.44
C LYS A 283 -24.70 11.91 0.97
N TYR A 284 -25.08 10.96 0.11
CA TYR A 284 -25.14 11.13 -1.35
C TYR A 284 -26.48 10.63 -1.93
N PRO A 285 -27.64 11.18 -1.50
CA PRO A 285 -28.96 10.68 -1.88
C PRO A 285 -29.27 10.78 -3.38
N ASP A 286 -28.61 11.71 -4.09
CA ASP A 286 -28.82 11.99 -5.50
C ASP A 286 -27.71 11.41 -6.41
N ALA A 287 -26.75 10.67 -5.86
CA ALA A 287 -25.65 10.11 -6.64
C ALA A 287 -26.08 8.90 -7.48
N ASP A 288 -25.76 8.91 -8.77
CA ASP A 288 -25.97 7.78 -9.69
C ASP A 288 -24.67 7.01 -9.95
N SER A 289 -23.99 6.62 -8.87
CA SER A 289 -22.75 5.83 -8.89
C SER A 289 -23.07 4.33 -8.77
N LEU A 290 -22.28 3.47 -9.42
CA LEU A 290 -22.45 2.02 -9.31
C LEU A 290 -21.54 1.46 -8.21
N VAL A 291 -22.11 0.99 -7.11
CA VAL A 291 -21.39 0.40 -5.98
C VAL A 291 -21.90 -1.01 -5.72
N ASN A 292 -21.00 -1.98 -5.68
CA ASN A 292 -21.27 -3.39 -5.45
C ASN A 292 -20.68 -3.83 -4.12
N VAL A 293 -21.51 -4.30 -3.19
CA VAL A 293 -21.05 -4.81 -1.90
C VAL A 293 -20.96 -6.32 -1.97
N VAL A 294 -19.74 -6.84 -1.80
CA VAL A 294 -19.43 -8.27 -1.80
C VAL A 294 -19.04 -8.67 -0.39
N ASP A 295 -19.65 -9.71 0.12
CA ASP A 295 -19.51 -10.11 1.52
C ASP A 295 -19.38 -11.63 1.72
N GLU A 296 -19.46 -12.40 0.63
CA GLU A 296 -19.24 -13.83 0.65
C GLU A 296 -17.82 -14.16 1.15
N PRO A 297 -17.65 -15.18 2.01
CA PRO A 297 -16.34 -15.61 2.47
C PRO A 297 -15.42 -16.00 1.30
N LEU A 298 -14.18 -15.53 1.34
CA LEU A 298 -13.16 -15.86 0.35
C LEU A 298 -12.21 -16.92 0.89
N GLU A 299 -11.81 -17.85 0.03
CA GLU A 299 -10.63 -18.69 0.27
C GLU A 299 -9.34 -17.91 0.02
N SER A 300 -9.38 -16.96 -0.91
CA SER A 300 -8.23 -16.15 -1.30
C SER A 300 -8.65 -14.82 -1.92
N ASP A 301 -7.92 -13.74 -1.62
CA ASP A 301 -8.08 -12.43 -2.26
C ASP A 301 -7.92 -12.49 -3.80
N VAL A 302 -7.22 -13.52 -4.31
CA VAL A 302 -7.11 -13.80 -5.76
C VAL A 302 -8.48 -13.90 -6.42
N GLN A 303 -9.47 -14.46 -5.71
CA GLN A 303 -10.83 -14.60 -6.22
C GLN A 303 -11.43 -13.25 -6.62
N LEU A 304 -11.19 -12.17 -5.87
CA LEU A 304 -11.72 -10.84 -6.20
C LEU A 304 -10.77 -10.01 -7.07
N ILE A 305 -9.49 -9.97 -6.72
CA ILE A 305 -8.52 -9.07 -7.37
C ILE A 305 -8.38 -9.39 -8.86
N THR A 306 -8.50 -10.66 -9.26
CA THR A 306 -8.44 -11.07 -10.67
C THR A 306 -9.62 -10.56 -11.51
N GLN A 307 -10.76 -10.24 -10.88
CA GLN A 307 -12.02 -9.86 -11.52
C GLN A 307 -12.23 -8.35 -11.67
N VAL A 308 -11.26 -7.53 -11.26
CA VAL A 308 -11.31 -6.06 -11.32
C VAL A 308 -10.17 -5.48 -12.15
N ASP A 309 -10.21 -4.19 -12.46
CA ASP A 309 -9.16 -3.48 -13.20
C ASP A 309 -8.11 -2.87 -12.27
N ALA A 310 -8.56 -2.46 -11.08
CA ALA A 310 -7.72 -1.79 -10.11
C ALA A 310 -8.05 -2.19 -8.67
N TYR A 311 -7.01 -2.30 -7.85
CA TYR A 311 -7.10 -2.46 -6.40
C TYR A 311 -6.74 -1.14 -5.71
N ILE A 312 -7.57 -0.70 -4.77
CA ILE A 312 -7.36 0.50 -3.96
C ILE A 312 -6.81 0.08 -2.59
N THR A 313 -5.63 0.57 -2.23
CA THR A 313 -4.97 0.24 -0.96
C THR A 313 -5.67 0.90 0.23
N ASN A 314 -5.71 0.22 1.37
CA ASN A 314 -6.07 0.82 2.65
C ASN A 314 -4.85 0.87 3.59
N ARG A 315 -5.07 1.06 4.89
CA ARG A 315 -4.00 1.14 5.91
C ARG A 315 -3.64 -0.20 6.54
N THR A 316 -4.41 -1.24 6.27
CA THR A 316 -4.23 -2.53 6.94
C THR A 316 -3.01 -3.26 6.38
N PRO A 317 -2.32 -4.07 7.18
CA PRO A 317 -1.13 -4.79 6.72
C PRO A 317 -1.41 -5.74 5.54
N GLU A 318 -2.61 -6.30 5.44
CA GLU A 318 -3.03 -7.19 4.34
C GLU A 318 -2.95 -6.51 2.97
N THR A 319 -3.01 -5.16 2.93
CA THR A 319 -2.78 -4.38 1.71
C THR A 319 -1.45 -4.75 1.04
N ILE A 320 -0.40 -5.06 1.79
CA ILE A 320 0.90 -5.43 1.21
C ILE A 320 0.75 -6.69 0.36
N ARG A 321 0.15 -7.75 0.92
CA ARG A 321 -0.11 -9.00 0.21
C ARG A 321 -1.06 -8.81 -0.98
N ARG A 322 -2.09 -7.98 -0.83
CA ARG A 322 -3.06 -7.68 -1.91
C ARG A 322 -2.40 -6.91 -3.06
N CYS A 323 -1.47 -6.00 -2.78
CA CYS A 323 -0.64 -5.35 -3.80
C CYS A 323 0.20 -6.37 -4.58
N GLU A 324 0.75 -7.39 -3.93
CA GLU A 324 1.48 -8.45 -4.62
C GLU A 324 0.59 -9.27 -5.56
N ILE A 325 -0.62 -9.60 -5.10
CA ILE A 325 -1.62 -10.30 -5.93
C ILE A 325 -2.03 -9.42 -7.12
N ALA A 326 -2.35 -8.15 -6.88
CA ALA A 326 -2.71 -7.20 -7.93
C ALA A 326 -1.59 -7.08 -8.98
N ALA A 327 -0.34 -6.91 -8.53
CA ALA A 327 0.82 -6.82 -9.43
C ALA A 327 1.02 -8.10 -10.25
N ARG A 328 0.86 -9.29 -9.63
CA ARG A 328 0.97 -10.58 -10.32
C ARG A 328 -0.01 -10.72 -11.47
N TYR A 329 -1.26 -10.27 -11.29
CA TYR A 329 -2.29 -10.34 -12.32
C TYR A 329 -2.42 -9.05 -13.16
N GLY A 330 -1.41 -8.19 -13.13
CA GLY A 330 -1.37 -6.98 -13.97
C GLY A 330 -2.45 -5.94 -13.65
N LYS A 331 -2.97 -5.93 -12.42
CA LYS A 331 -4.00 -4.98 -11.97
C LYS A 331 -3.37 -3.66 -11.56
N LYS A 332 -4.03 -2.54 -11.85
CA LYS A 332 -3.58 -1.21 -11.39
C LYS A 332 -3.69 -1.16 -9.87
N ILE A 333 -2.72 -0.55 -9.21
CA ILE A 333 -2.78 -0.29 -7.77
C ILE A 333 -2.96 1.20 -7.58
N LEU A 334 -4.04 1.59 -6.92
CA LEU A 334 -4.36 2.96 -6.55
C LEU A 334 -4.15 3.13 -5.05
N SER A 335 -3.57 4.26 -4.64
CA SER A 335 -3.46 4.53 -3.22
C SER A 335 -4.74 5.17 -2.69
N GLY A 336 -5.37 4.55 -1.69
CA GLY A 336 -6.53 5.12 -1.02
C GLY A 336 -6.24 6.37 -0.19
N VAL A 337 -4.97 6.76 -0.04
CA VAL A 337 -4.55 7.99 0.64
C VAL A 337 -4.15 9.11 -0.34
N ASP A 338 -4.12 8.82 -1.64
CA ASP A 338 -3.83 9.84 -2.65
C ASP A 338 -5.01 10.81 -2.79
N ARG A 339 -4.73 12.08 -3.11
CA ARG A 339 -5.75 13.09 -3.40
C ARG A 339 -5.45 13.76 -4.75
N PRO A 340 -6.28 13.61 -5.79
CA PRO A 340 -7.39 12.65 -5.89
C PRO A 340 -6.90 11.20 -6.04
N ILE A 341 -7.74 10.23 -5.65
CA ILE A 341 -7.47 8.78 -5.78
C ILE A 341 -7.56 8.33 -7.25
N PHE A 342 -8.61 8.79 -7.95
CA PHE A 342 -8.97 8.36 -9.30
C PHE A 342 -8.35 9.31 -10.32
N VAL A 343 -7.16 8.95 -10.83
CA VAL A 343 -6.39 9.74 -11.81
C VAL A 343 -5.86 8.89 -12.96
#